data_AF-A0AA35SRL8-F1
#
_entry.id   AF-A0AA35SRL8-F1
#
_cell.length_a   1.000
_cell.length_b   1.000
_cell.length_c   1.000
_cell.angle_alpha   90.00
_cell.angle_beta   90.00
_cell.angle_gamma   90.00
#
_symmetry.space_group_name_H-M   'P 1'
#
loop_
_entity.id
_entity.type
_entity.pdbx_description
1 polymer ?
#
loop_
_entity_poly.entity_id
_entity_poly.type
_entity_poly.pdbx_seq_one_letter_code
_entity_poly.pdbx_strand_id
1 'polypeptide(L)'
;MGTSLHAGMVGRMWIESLAGLACEVDNSSEFRYRDAVLDENTLVISISQSGETADTLGAMDLAKSRGARQLTLCNYEGTQSTRVADGVLPIRAGLEISVAGTKTFVCSLVTLYALAAYLGVKRGYLSEERLANIVQELLHLPEMIGQLLSDQSQYERLALKYGRRANFLFLGRGKNYPLAMEGALKLKEISYIHAEGYPAGEMKHGPISLIDRKMPVVALVPQDDLYEKMLSNVNEVKARRGSVVAVAAEGDKHISEKADEVIWIPKASANITPILNAIPMQLLAYYIAVERGCDVDQPRNLAKSVTVE
;
A
#
# COMPACT_ATOMS: atom_id res chain seq x y z
N MET A 1 4.50 -7.55 -8.41
CA MET A 1 4.20 -8.55 -7.35
C MET A 1 4.44 -7.96 -5.97
N GLY A 2 3.96 -8.62 -4.90
CA GLY A 2 4.25 -8.23 -3.50
C GLY A 2 3.88 -6.78 -3.17
N THR A 3 4.71 -6.09 -2.41
CA THR A 3 4.52 -4.66 -2.06
C THR A 3 4.34 -3.75 -3.30
N SER A 4 5.02 -4.02 -4.42
CA SER A 4 4.83 -3.26 -5.67
C SER A 4 3.44 -3.47 -6.29
N LEU A 5 2.81 -4.64 -6.08
CA LEU A 5 1.43 -4.89 -6.51
C LEU A 5 0.47 -3.99 -5.73
N HIS A 6 0.62 -3.87 -4.41
CA HIS A 6 -0.21 -3.00 -3.59
C HIS A 6 -0.09 -1.53 -4.01
N ALA A 7 1.11 -1.08 -4.41
CA ALA A 7 1.30 0.27 -4.93
C ALA A 7 0.54 0.46 -6.25
N GLY A 8 0.62 -0.51 -7.15
CA GLY A 8 -0.15 -0.53 -8.40
C GLY A 8 -1.66 -0.44 -8.16
N MET A 9 -2.19 -1.18 -7.17
CA MET A 9 -3.62 -1.13 -6.82
C MET A 9 -4.07 0.28 -6.40
N VAL A 10 -3.25 1.03 -5.66
CA VAL A 10 -3.54 2.44 -5.35
C VAL A 10 -3.41 3.31 -6.60
N GLY A 11 -2.33 3.13 -7.36
CA GLY A 11 -2.07 3.82 -8.63
C GLY A 11 -3.22 3.74 -9.61
N ARG A 12 -3.83 2.56 -9.76
CA ARG A 12 -5.02 2.34 -10.58
C ARG A 12 -6.14 3.32 -10.26
N MET A 13 -6.50 3.43 -8.99
CA MET A 13 -7.58 4.32 -8.55
C MET A 13 -7.24 5.80 -8.78
N TRP A 14 -5.97 6.19 -8.72
CA TRP A 14 -5.56 7.54 -9.09
C TRP A 14 -5.64 7.77 -10.60
N ILE A 15 -5.17 6.82 -11.42
CA ILE A 15 -5.27 6.92 -12.88
C ILE A 15 -6.73 7.02 -13.32
N GLU A 16 -7.63 6.20 -12.77
CA GLU A 16 -9.07 6.27 -13.03
C GLU A 16 -9.65 7.64 -12.64
N SER A 17 -9.40 8.09 -11.39
CA SER A 17 -10.05 9.29 -10.86
C SER A 17 -9.43 10.62 -11.29
N LEU A 18 -8.13 10.65 -11.63
CA LEU A 18 -7.41 11.86 -12.03
C LEU A 18 -7.18 11.95 -13.52
N ALA A 19 -7.05 10.80 -14.20
CA ALA A 19 -6.82 10.79 -15.64
C ALA A 19 -8.04 10.35 -16.42
N GLY A 20 -9.06 9.75 -15.82
CA GLY A 20 -10.25 9.25 -16.55
C GLY A 20 -9.91 8.10 -17.50
N LEU A 21 -8.87 7.32 -17.17
CA LEU A 21 -8.40 6.18 -17.96
C LEU A 21 -8.81 4.89 -17.28
N ALA A 22 -9.34 3.94 -18.04
CA ALA A 22 -9.50 2.57 -17.57
C ALA A 22 -8.12 2.02 -17.21
N CYS A 23 -8.02 1.40 -16.04
CA CYS A 23 -6.77 0.87 -15.54
C CYS A 23 -7.03 -0.45 -14.83
N GLU A 24 -6.17 -1.43 -15.07
CA GLU A 24 -6.19 -2.73 -14.41
C GLU A 24 -4.86 -2.97 -13.69
N VAL A 25 -4.88 -3.86 -12.71
CA VAL A 25 -3.70 -4.24 -11.95
C VAL A 25 -3.68 -5.75 -11.81
N ASP A 26 -2.58 -6.34 -12.23
CA ASP A 26 -2.37 -7.78 -12.16
C ASP A 26 -1.12 -8.13 -11.35
N ASN A 27 -1.17 -9.30 -10.73
CA ASN A 27 0.04 -9.95 -10.26
C ASN A 27 0.83 -10.44 -11.48
N SER A 28 2.12 -10.08 -11.57
CA SER A 28 2.99 -10.41 -12.69
C SER A 28 3.08 -11.92 -12.97
N SER A 29 3.08 -12.75 -11.93
CA SER A 29 3.07 -14.21 -12.07
C SER A 29 1.80 -14.72 -12.77
N GLU A 30 0.65 -14.13 -12.48
CA GLU A 30 -0.63 -14.52 -13.10
C GLU A 30 -0.76 -13.93 -14.51
N PHE A 31 -0.31 -12.68 -14.69
CA PHE A 31 -0.41 -11.97 -15.95
C PHE A 31 0.36 -12.66 -17.07
N ARG A 32 1.59 -13.10 -16.79
CA ARG A 32 2.46 -13.73 -17.81
C ARG A 32 1.91 -15.07 -18.33
N TYR A 33 0.98 -15.69 -17.60
CA TYR A 33 0.41 -17.01 -17.93
C TYR A 33 -1.05 -16.95 -18.41
N ARG A 34 -1.69 -15.78 -18.43
CA ARG A 34 -3.05 -15.62 -18.96
C ARG A 34 -3.05 -15.09 -20.38
N ASP A 35 -4.15 -15.34 -21.11
CA ASP A 35 -4.41 -14.71 -22.41
C ASP A 35 -4.81 -13.23 -22.23
N ALA A 36 -3.83 -12.40 -21.88
CA ALA A 36 -4.03 -10.97 -21.68
C ALA A 36 -4.45 -10.28 -23.00
N VAL A 37 -5.53 -9.50 -22.92
CA VAL A 37 -6.03 -8.69 -24.04
C VAL A 37 -5.31 -7.35 -24.00
N LEU A 38 -4.27 -7.23 -24.83
CA LEU A 38 -3.44 -6.04 -24.97
C LEU A 38 -3.30 -5.70 -26.45
N ASP A 39 -3.13 -4.42 -26.73
CA ASP A 39 -2.88 -3.89 -28.07
C ASP A 39 -1.88 -2.71 -28.02
N GLU A 40 -1.59 -2.12 -29.18
CA GLU A 40 -0.72 -0.95 -29.31
C GLU A 40 -1.23 0.33 -28.63
N ASN A 41 -2.52 0.35 -28.24
CA ASN A 41 -3.14 1.46 -27.50
C ASN A 41 -3.05 1.26 -25.99
N THR A 42 -2.51 0.13 -25.54
CA THR A 42 -2.36 -0.20 -24.13
C THR A 42 -0.98 0.24 -23.63
N LEU A 43 -0.97 0.98 -22.51
CA LEU A 43 0.24 1.27 -21.74
C LEU A 43 0.37 0.27 -20.59
N VAL A 44 1.42 -0.54 -20.62
CA VAL A 44 1.78 -1.44 -19.52
C VAL A 44 2.79 -0.74 -18.60
N ILE A 45 2.43 -0.62 -17.33
CA ILE A 45 3.28 -0.02 -16.29
C ILE A 45 3.80 -1.12 -15.38
N SER A 46 5.10 -1.45 -15.47
CA SER A 46 5.74 -2.36 -14.52
C SER A 46 6.29 -1.60 -13.32
N ILE A 47 6.15 -2.16 -12.12
CA ILE A 47 6.63 -1.57 -10.87
C ILE A 47 7.58 -2.58 -10.22
N SER A 48 8.85 -2.20 -10.08
CA SER A 48 9.86 -3.08 -9.49
C SER A 48 10.88 -2.30 -8.68
N GLN A 49 11.19 -2.77 -7.47
CA GLN A 49 12.26 -2.21 -6.67
C GLN A 49 13.63 -2.54 -7.28
N SER A 50 13.88 -3.82 -7.52
CA SER A 50 15.17 -4.32 -8.00
C SER A 50 15.36 -4.12 -9.50
N GLY A 51 14.27 -4.11 -10.27
CA GLY A 51 14.29 -4.16 -11.74
C GLY A 51 14.68 -5.53 -12.32
N GLU A 52 14.80 -6.56 -11.48
CA GLU A 52 15.34 -7.88 -11.82
C GLU A 52 14.36 -9.03 -11.47
N THR A 53 13.12 -8.72 -11.07
CA THR A 53 12.12 -9.74 -10.73
C THR A 53 11.68 -10.52 -11.97
N ALA A 54 11.95 -11.83 -11.98
CA ALA A 54 11.78 -12.71 -13.15
C ALA A 54 10.35 -12.67 -13.71
N ASP A 55 9.33 -12.82 -12.87
CA ASP A 55 7.92 -12.76 -13.30
C ASP A 55 7.52 -11.41 -13.88
N THR A 56 8.05 -10.32 -13.33
CA THR A 56 7.79 -8.96 -13.86
C THR A 56 8.41 -8.81 -15.25
N LEU A 57 9.62 -9.33 -15.46
CA LEU A 57 10.28 -9.32 -16.77
C LEU A 57 9.54 -10.21 -17.78
N GLY A 58 9.09 -11.40 -17.38
CA GLY A 58 8.27 -12.26 -18.22
C GLY A 58 6.94 -11.61 -18.63
N ALA A 59 6.29 -10.88 -17.71
CA ALA A 59 5.09 -10.09 -18.02
C ALA A 59 5.39 -8.94 -19.00
N MET A 60 6.54 -8.28 -18.87
CA MET A 60 7.00 -7.24 -19.79
C MET A 60 7.28 -7.80 -21.19
N ASP A 61 7.90 -8.98 -21.30
CA ASP A 61 8.13 -9.64 -22.58
C ASP A 61 6.81 -10.02 -23.27
N LEU A 62 5.84 -10.54 -22.52
CA LEU A 62 4.50 -10.81 -23.04
C LEU A 62 3.85 -9.51 -23.56
N ALA A 63 3.86 -8.43 -22.79
CA ALA A 63 3.33 -7.14 -23.21
C ALA A 63 3.99 -6.63 -24.50
N LYS A 64 5.32 -6.76 -24.60
CA LYS A 64 6.08 -6.40 -25.81
C LYS A 64 5.63 -7.20 -27.02
N SER A 65 5.45 -8.52 -26.85
CA SER A 65 5.02 -9.42 -27.93
C SER A 65 3.62 -9.09 -28.47
N ARG A 66 2.80 -8.41 -27.66
CA ARG A 66 1.46 -7.92 -28.03
C ARG A 66 1.45 -6.47 -28.54
N GLY A 67 2.61 -5.83 -28.68
CA GLY A 67 2.74 -4.47 -29.21
C GLY A 67 2.41 -3.35 -28.22
N ALA A 68 2.15 -3.68 -26.94
CA ALA A 68 1.84 -2.68 -25.93
C ALA A 68 3.07 -1.82 -25.58
N ARG A 69 2.84 -0.53 -25.34
CA ARG A 69 3.89 0.39 -24.88
C ARG A 69 4.24 0.10 -23.43
N GLN A 70 5.51 0.27 -23.07
CA GLN A 70 6.01 -0.08 -21.75
C GLN A 70 6.62 1.10 -21.00
N LEU A 71 6.17 1.27 -19.77
CA LEU A 71 6.74 2.20 -18.81
C LEU A 71 7.15 1.42 -17.55
N THR A 72 8.36 1.63 -17.05
CA THR A 72 8.82 0.98 -15.82
C THR A 72 9.05 2.00 -14.73
N LEU A 73 8.38 1.82 -13.59
CA LEU A 73 8.78 2.41 -12.31
C LEU A 73 9.85 1.52 -11.67
N CYS A 74 11.08 2.02 -11.60
CA CYS A 74 12.21 1.29 -11.05
C CYS A 74 13.02 2.14 -10.07
N ASN A 75 13.53 1.52 -8.99
CA ASN A 75 14.37 2.24 -8.03
C ASN A 75 15.83 2.33 -8.46
N TYR A 76 16.34 1.29 -9.14
CA TYR A 76 17.71 1.26 -9.66
C TYR A 76 17.75 1.50 -11.17
N GLU A 77 18.78 2.19 -11.61
CA GLU A 77 19.04 2.46 -13.03
C GLU A 77 19.84 1.32 -13.67
N GLY A 78 19.67 1.15 -14.98
CA GLY A 78 20.46 0.19 -15.76
C GLY A 78 20.13 -1.29 -15.51
N THR A 79 19.05 -1.59 -14.81
CA THR A 79 18.50 -2.93 -14.56
C THR A 79 17.83 -3.50 -15.80
N GLN A 80 17.55 -4.80 -15.81
CA GLN A 80 16.88 -5.45 -16.95
C GLN A 80 15.55 -4.79 -17.30
N SER A 81 14.69 -4.50 -16.33
CA SER A 81 13.39 -3.88 -16.60
C SER A 81 13.55 -2.49 -17.25
N THR A 82 14.52 -1.70 -16.79
CA THR A 82 14.76 -0.36 -17.36
C THR A 82 15.32 -0.40 -18.77
N ARG A 83 16.01 -1.48 -19.18
CA ARG A 83 16.53 -1.66 -20.54
C ARG A 83 15.47 -2.14 -21.52
N VAL A 84 14.48 -2.89 -21.05
CA VAL A 84 13.43 -3.47 -21.90
C VAL A 84 12.29 -2.48 -22.17
N ALA A 85 12.01 -1.58 -21.22
CA ALA A 85 10.92 -0.61 -21.31
C ALA A 85 11.18 0.54 -22.30
N ASP A 86 10.10 1.11 -22.85
CA ASP A 86 10.17 2.29 -23.73
C ASP A 86 10.38 3.59 -22.94
N GLY A 87 9.98 3.60 -21.67
CA GLY A 87 10.17 4.71 -20.75
C GLY A 87 10.44 4.23 -19.33
N VAL A 88 11.14 5.06 -18.55
CA VAL A 88 11.47 4.78 -17.15
C VAL A 88 11.07 5.95 -16.27
N LEU A 89 10.36 5.65 -15.18
CA LEU A 89 10.10 6.58 -14.09
C LEU A 89 10.93 6.16 -12.87
N PRO A 90 12.01 6.87 -12.53
CA PRO A 90 12.83 6.50 -11.40
C PRO A 90 12.09 6.77 -10.08
N ILE A 91 12.02 5.75 -9.22
CA ILE A 91 11.40 5.85 -7.87
C ILE A 91 12.23 6.74 -6.95
N ARG A 92 13.57 6.72 -7.10
CA ARG A 92 14.52 7.57 -6.36
C ARG A 92 14.43 7.44 -4.83
N ALA A 93 14.12 6.25 -4.31
CA ALA A 93 14.14 6.00 -2.87
C ALA A 93 15.57 5.79 -2.31
N GLY A 94 16.58 5.69 -3.19
CA GLY A 94 17.95 5.32 -2.83
C GLY A 94 18.06 3.84 -2.44
N LEU A 95 19.20 3.43 -1.87
CA LEU A 95 19.47 2.03 -1.54
C LEU A 95 18.51 1.51 -0.45
N GLU A 96 17.79 0.43 -0.72
CA GLU A 96 16.93 -0.23 0.28
C GLU A 96 17.48 -1.63 0.55
N ILE A 97 17.99 -1.84 1.78
CA ILE A 97 18.75 -3.06 2.15
C ILE A 97 17.82 -4.14 2.71
N SER A 98 16.94 -3.78 3.66
CA SER A 98 15.97 -4.71 4.27
C SER A 98 15.16 -5.42 3.21
N VAL A 99 14.91 -6.72 3.40
CA VAL A 99 14.09 -7.53 2.47
C VAL A 99 12.70 -6.93 2.30
N ALA A 100 12.05 -6.54 3.41
CA ALA A 100 10.73 -5.92 3.37
C ALA A 100 10.80 -4.49 2.82
N GLY A 101 10.11 -4.23 1.70
CA GLY A 101 10.05 -2.90 1.10
C GLY A 101 9.31 -1.89 1.99
N THR A 102 9.87 -0.68 2.12
CA THR A 102 9.31 0.42 2.93
C THR A 102 9.31 1.74 2.16
N LYS A 103 10.47 2.38 2.05
CA LYS A 103 10.62 3.66 1.33
C LYS A 103 10.37 3.51 -0.16
N THR A 104 10.73 2.38 -0.77
CA THR A 104 10.42 2.14 -2.18
C THR A 104 8.91 2.15 -2.41
N PHE A 105 8.12 1.60 -1.47
CA PHE A 105 6.66 1.60 -1.57
C PHE A 105 6.10 3.02 -1.51
N VAL A 106 6.51 3.81 -0.51
CA VAL A 106 6.06 5.20 -0.33
C VAL A 106 6.44 6.05 -1.55
N CYS A 107 7.69 5.94 -2.03
CA CYS A 107 8.13 6.65 -3.23
C CYS A 107 7.37 6.18 -4.48
N SER A 108 7.08 4.88 -4.62
CA SER A 108 6.27 4.36 -5.73
C SER A 108 4.87 4.97 -5.74
N LEU A 109 4.24 5.09 -4.57
CA LEU A 109 2.95 5.77 -4.45
C LEU A 109 3.03 7.23 -4.90
N VAL A 110 4.04 7.97 -4.46
CA VAL A 110 4.26 9.36 -4.90
C VAL A 110 4.45 9.45 -6.41
N THR A 111 5.29 8.58 -6.99
CA THR A 111 5.55 8.54 -8.44
C THR A 111 4.29 8.21 -9.24
N LEU A 112 3.49 7.22 -8.79
CA LEU A 112 2.23 6.85 -9.43
C LEU A 112 1.18 7.97 -9.34
N TYR A 113 1.13 8.67 -8.20
CA TYR A 113 0.21 9.78 -8.02
C TYR A 113 0.55 10.96 -8.95
N ALA A 114 1.84 11.29 -9.05
CA ALA A 114 2.34 12.30 -9.97
C ALA A 114 2.10 11.90 -11.44
N LEU A 115 2.31 10.63 -11.80
CA LEU A 115 2.00 10.12 -13.14
C LEU A 115 0.51 10.25 -13.46
N ALA A 116 -0.38 9.86 -12.54
CA ALA A 116 -1.82 9.98 -12.74
C ALA A 116 -2.25 11.45 -12.95
N ALA A 117 -1.71 12.38 -12.17
CA ALA A 117 -1.97 13.80 -12.33
C ALA A 117 -1.44 14.34 -13.68
N TYR A 118 -0.23 13.94 -14.07
CA TYR A 118 0.36 14.29 -15.37
C TYR A 118 -0.50 13.80 -16.53
N LEU A 119 -0.92 12.54 -16.51
CA LEU A 119 -1.82 11.97 -17.52
C LEU A 119 -3.15 12.73 -17.57
N GLY A 120 -3.70 13.08 -16.41
CA GLY A 120 -4.93 13.87 -16.31
C GLY A 120 -4.84 15.22 -16.99
N VAL A 121 -3.77 15.97 -16.75
CA VAL A 121 -3.56 17.28 -17.40
C VAL A 121 -3.34 17.11 -18.90
N LYS A 122 -2.50 16.13 -19.32
CA LYS A 122 -2.26 15.89 -20.75
C LYS A 122 -3.51 15.50 -21.52
N ARG A 123 -4.50 14.91 -20.86
CA ARG A 123 -5.81 14.57 -21.43
C ARG A 123 -6.85 15.67 -21.30
N GLY A 124 -6.56 16.77 -20.59
CA GLY A 124 -7.55 17.78 -20.24
C GLY A 124 -8.64 17.30 -19.27
N TYR A 125 -8.44 16.16 -18.61
CA TYR A 125 -9.36 15.61 -17.61
C TYR A 125 -9.14 16.25 -16.23
N LEU A 126 -7.90 16.68 -15.95
CA LEU A 126 -7.52 17.40 -14.75
C LEU A 126 -7.17 18.85 -15.11
N SER A 127 -7.72 19.82 -14.38
CA SER A 127 -7.37 21.23 -14.57
C SER A 127 -5.99 21.54 -13.98
N GLU A 128 -5.33 22.57 -14.52
CA GLU A 128 -4.05 23.08 -14.00
C GLU A 128 -4.16 23.52 -12.54
N GLU A 129 -5.30 24.09 -12.13
CA GLU A 129 -5.57 24.44 -10.72
C GLU A 129 -5.59 23.20 -9.82
N ARG A 130 -6.25 22.12 -10.25
CA ARG A 130 -6.25 20.87 -9.49
C ARG A 130 -4.85 20.25 -9.46
N LEU A 131 -4.08 20.32 -10.54
CA LEU A 131 -2.68 19.89 -10.54
C LEU A 131 -1.86 20.70 -9.53
N ALA A 132 -2.02 22.03 -9.50
CA ALA A 132 -1.32 22.89 -8.55
C ALA A 132 -1.62 22.48 -7.10
N ASN A 133 -2.88 22.20 -6.77
CA ASN A 133 -3.28 21.72 -5.44
C ASN A 133 -2.63 20.37 -5.10
N ILE A 134 -2.60 19.42 -6.04
CA ILE A 134 -1.93 18.12 -5.86
C ILE A 134 -0.44 18.31 -5.57
N VAL A 135 0.23 19.20 -6.32
CA VAL A 135 1.65 19.51 -6.11
C VAL A 135 1.85 20.12 -4.72
N GLN A 136 1.00 21.05 -4.29
CA GLN A 136 1.08 21.62 -2.93
C GLN A 136 0.89 20.56 -1.85
N GLU A 137 -0.05 19.64 -2.00
CA GLU A 137 -0.22 18.52 -1.06
C GLU A 137 1.02 17.62 -1.00
N LEU A 138 1.62 17.30 -2.15
CA LEU A 138 2.86 16.51 -2.23
C LEU A 138 4.07 17.24 -1.61
N LEU A 139 4.13 18.56 -1.68
CA LEU A 139 5.20 19.36 -1.07
C LEU A 139 5.13 19.36 0.46
N HIS A 140 3.94 19.26 1.05
CA HIS A 140 3.75 19.15 2.51
C HIS A 140 3.93 17.72 3.03
N LEU A 141 3.87 16.71 2.17
CA LEU A 141 3.97 15.31 2.56
C LEU A 141 5.21 14.97 3.41
N PRO A 142 6.44 15.45 3.12
CA PRO A 142 7.61 15.18 3.96
C PRO A 142 7.45 15.68 5.40
N GLU A 143 6.82 16.84 5.61
CA GLU A 143 6.54 17.39 6.93
C GLU A 143 5.57 16.48 7.70
N MET A 144 4.49 16.05 7.05
CA MET A 144 3.49 15.15 7.63
C MET A 144 4.10 13.78 8.00
N ILE A 145 4.99 13.24 7.15
CA ILE A 145 5.73 12.02 7.45
C ILE A 145 6.69 12.26 8.63
N GLY A 146 7.36 13.42 8.69
CA GLY A 146 8.21 13.80 9.81
C GLY A 146 7.44 13.83 11.14
N GLN A 147 6.23 14.36 11.14
CA GLN A 147 5.33 14.35 12.31
C GLN A 147 5.01 12.92 12.75
N LEU A 148 4.66 12.02 11.81
CA LEU A 148 4.38 10.61 12.11
C LEU A 148 5.56 9.84 12.70
N LEU A 149 6.79 10.24 12.35
CA LEU A 149 8.02 9.59 12.81
C LEU A 149 8.54 10.18 14.13
N SER A 150 7.99 11.31 14.60
CA SER A 150 8.52 12.07 15.74
C SER A 150 8.29 11.41 17.09
N ASP A 151 7.17 10.72 17.29
CA ASP A 151 6.87 9.94 18.48
C ASP A 151 6.45 8.51 18.10
N GLN A 152 7.30 7.55 18.44
CA GLN A 152 7.10 6.15 18.13
C GLN A 152 6.75 5.31 19.38
N SER A 153 6.63 5.94 20.56
CA SER A 153 6.34 5.26 21.83
C SER A 153 5.01 4.49 21.82
N GLN A 154 4.03 4.97 21.05
CA GLN A 154 2.77 4.27 20.87
C GLN A 154 2.95 2.89 20.23
N TYR A 155 3.89 2.73 19.28
CA TYR A 155 4.09 1.46 18.59
C TYR A 155 4.77 0.43 19.50
N GLU A 156 5.68 0.86 20.38
CA GLU A 156 6.25 0.02 21.43
C GLU A 156 5.16 -0.51 22.38
N ARG A 157 4.26 0.37 22.83
CA ARG A 157 3.11 -0.02 23.67
C ARG A 157 2.19 -1.01 22.96
N LEU A 158 1.87 -0.75 21.69
CA LEU A 158 1.04 -1.63 20.88
C LEU A 158 1.70 -2.99 20.64
N ALA A 159 3.02 -3.01 20.43
CA ALA A 159 3.81 -4.22 20.27
C ALA A 159 3.79 -5.07 21.54
N LEU A 160 3.99 -4.49 22.72
CA LEU A 160 3.87 -5.21 23.99
C LEU A 160 2.46 -5.80 24.19
N LYS A 161 1.42 -5.06 23.79
CA LYS A 161 0.01 -5.46 23.95
C LYS A 161 -0.42 -6.55 22.96
N TYR A 162 0.03 -6.47 21.71
CA TYR A 162 -0.48 -7.31 20.62
C TYR A 162 0.57 -8.22 19.96
N GLY A 163 1.85 -8.08 20.27
CA GLY A 163 2.94 -8.83 19.62
C GLY A 163 2.91 -10.34 19.90
N ARG A 164 2.20 -10.77 20.94
CA ARG A 164 1.98 -12.20 21.26
C ARG A 164 0.75 -12.82 20.57
N ARG A 165 -0.01 -12.04 19.78
CA ARG A 165 -1.18 -12.58 19.06
C ARG A 165 -0.70 -13.42 17.87
N ALA A 166 -1.47 -14.45 17.56
CA ALA A 166 -1.16 -15.37 16.47
C ALA A 166 -1.61 -14.83 15.11
N ASN A 167 -2.73 -14.10 15.09
CA ASN A 167 -3.37 -13.61 13.87
C ASN A 167 -3.82 -12.16 13.99
N PHE A 168 -3.84 -11.45 12.87
CA PHE A 168 -4.35 -10.07 12.74
C PHE A 168 -5.24 -9.95 11.51
N LEU A 169 -6.24 -9.07 11.58
CA LEU A 169 -7.03 -8.65 10.44
C LEU A 169 -6.76 -7.18 10.15
N PHE A 170 -6.46 -6.82 8.91
CA PHE A 170 -6.31 -5.44 8.47
C PHE A 170 -7.49 -5.09 7.57
N LEU A 171 -8.19 -4.01 7.87
CA LEU A 171 -9.39 -3.59 7.14
C LEU A 171 -9.20 -2.21 6.53
N GLY A 172 -9.54 -2.11 5.25
CA GLY A 172 -9.56 -0.84 4.52
C GLY A 172 -10.67 -0.83 3.47
N ARG A 173 -11.01 0.37 2.98
CA ARG A 173 -11.96 0.59 1.88
C ARG A 173 -11.38 1.54 0.85
N GLY A 174 -11.84 1.40 -0.40
CA GLY A 174 -11.40 2.22 -1.52
C GLY A 174 -9.87 2.23 -1.63
N LYS A 175 -9.29 3.44 -1.67
CA LYS A 175 -7.83 3.64 -1.76
C LYS A 175 -7.04 3.05 -0.60
N ASN A 176 -7.67 2.79 0.54
CA ASN A 176 -7.03 2.24 1.73
C ASN A 176 -7.10 0.71 1.83
N TYR A 177 -7.88 0.02 0.98
CA TYR A 177 -7.84 -1.45 0.95
C TYR A 177 -6.46 -2.01 0.59
N PRO A 178 -5.77 -1.52 -0.46
CA PRO A 178 -4.40 -1.95 -0.74
C PRO A 178 -3.42 -1.68 0.42
N LEU A 179 -3.67 -0.63 1.21
CA LEU A 179 -2.84 -0.31 2.38
C LEU A 179 -3.10 -1.28 3.54
N ALA A 180 -4.32 -1.77 3.70
CA ALA A 180 -4.61 -2.86 4.62
C ALA A 180 -3.88 -4.15 4.20
N MET A 181 -3.84 -4.45 2.90
CA MET A 181 -3.06 -5.57 2.37
C MET A 181 -1.56 -5.39 2.59
N GLU A 182 -1.04 -4.17 2.38
CA GLU A 182 0.37 -3.86 2.63
C GLU A 182 0.74 -3.98 4.10
N GLY A 183 -0.08 -3.45 5.02
CA GLY A 183 0.15 -3.58 6.46
C GLY A 183 0.15 -5.05 6.92
N ALA A 184 -0.80 -5.83 6.40
CA ALA A 184 -0.83 -7.28 6.64
C ALA A 184 0.40 -7.98 6.05
N LEU A 185 0.87 -7.57 4.85
CA LEU A 185 2.08 -8.12 4.25
C LEU A 185 3.32 -7.80 5.08
N LYS A 186 3.53 -6.55 5.50
CA LYS A 186 4.64 -6.18 6.39
C LYS A 186 4.63 -7.01 7.66
N LEU A 187 3.47 -7.10 8.34
CA LEU A 187 3.38 -7.86 9.57
C LEU A 187 3.70 -9.35 9.35
N LYS A 188 3.23 -9.95 8.25
CA LYS A 188 3.59 -11.33 7.87
C LYS A 188 5.09 -11.50 7.64
N GLU A 189 5.68 -10.62 6.84
CA GLU A 189 7.08 -10.71 6.40
C GLU A 189 8.05 -10.72 7.59
N ILE A 190 7.93 -9.74 8.49
CA ILE A 190 8.96 -9.51 9.52
C ILE A 190 8.61 -10.05 10.91
N SER A 191 7.32 -10.29 11.21
CA SER A 191 6.91 -10.81 12.53
C SER A 191 6.45 -12.27 12.53
N TYR A 192 6.20 -12.83 11.34
CA TYR A 192 5.64 -14.18 11.12
C TYR A 192 4.25 -14.40 11.71
N ILE A 193 3.55 -13.32 12.08
CA ILE A 193 2.14 -13.37 12.47
C ILE A 193 1.31 -13.58 11.21
N HIS A 194 0.28 -14.43 11.32
CA HIS A 194 -0.67 -14.60 10.24
C HIS A 194 -1.58 -13.36 10.16
N ALA A 195 -1.21 -12.43 9.29
CA ALA A 195 -1.99 -11.23 9.05
C ALA A 195 -2.66 -11.27 7.68
N GLU A 196 -3.94 -10.91 7.66
CA GLU A 196 -4.74 -10.86 6.43
C GLU A 196 -5.26 -9.44 6.21
N GLY A 197 -5.08 -8.91 4.99
CA GLY A 197 -5.67 -7.64 4.59
C GLY A 197 -6.93 -7.90 3.78
N TYR A 198 -8.04 -7.29 4.18
CA TYR A 198 -9.36 -7.59 3.63
C TYR A 198 -10.13 -6.30 3.30
N PRO A 199 -10.92 -6.28 2.20
CA PRO A 199 -11.80 -5.16 1.95
C PRO A 199 -12.89 -5.15 3.03
N ALA A 200 -13.02 -4.06 3.78
CA ALA A 200 -13.89 -4.04 4.96
C ALA A 200 -15.38 -4.28 4.61
N GLY A 201 -15.78 -3.97 3.37
CA GLY A 201 -17.11 -4.30 2.86
C GLY A 201 -17.44 -5.79 2.84
N GLU A 202 -16.43 -6.62 2.61
CA GLU A 202 -16.57 -8.07 2.52
C GLU A 202 -16.47 -8.78 3.88
N MET A 203 -16.28 -8.03 4.98
CA MET A 203 -16.07 -8.62 6.30
C MET A 203 -17.21 -9.61 6.66
N LYS A 204 -18.47 -9.26 6.38
CA LYS A 204 -19.64 -10.11 6.64
C LYS A 204 -19.72 -11.36 5.78
N HIS A 205 -18.94 -11.45 4.71
CA HIS A 205 -19.00 -12.54 3.73
C HIS A 205 -18.04 -13.69 4.07
N GLY A 206 -17.62 -13.80 5.34
CA GLY A 206 -16.79 -14.90 5.85
C GLY A 206 -15.88 -14.51 7.01
N PRO A 207 -14.96 -13.53 6.83
CA PRO A 207 -13.92 -13.22 7.82
C PRO A 207 -14.46 -12.79 9.19
N ILE A 208 -15.68 -12.24 9.25
CA ILE A 208 -16.31 -11.84 10.50
C ILE A 208 -16.46 -13.00 11.51
N SER A 209 -16.46 -14.26 11.03
CA SER A 209 -16.51 -15.47 11.85
C SER A 209 -15.23 -15.71 12.66
N LEU A 210 -14.10 -15.13 12.23
CA LEU A 210 -12.80 -15.26 12.89
C LEU A 210 -12.59 -14.23 14.01
N ILE A 211 -13.45 -13.21 14.09
CA ILE A 211 -13.28 -12.08 15.01
C ILE A 211 -13.62 -12.52 16.44
N ASP A 212 -12.63 -12.42 17.32
CA ASP A 212 -12.76 -12.62 18.75
C ASP A 212 -11.78 -11.71 19.53
N ARG A 213 -11.68 -11.89 20.85
CA ARG A 213 -10.75 -11.13 21.72
C ARG A 213 -9.26 -11.42 21.47
N LYS A 214 -8.93 -12.43 20.66
CA LYS A 214 -7.57 -12.87 20.37
C LYS A 214 -7.05 -12.35 19.04
N MET A 215 -7.92 -11.97 18.12
CA MET A 215 -7.56 -11.41 16.83
C MET A 215 -7.71 -9.87 16.83
N PRO A 216 -6.61 -9.11 16.89
CA PRO A 216 -6.67 -7.67 16.72
C PRO A 216 -7.07 -7.32 15.29
N VAL A 217 -7.90 -6.30 15.17
CA VAL A 217 -8.31 -5.72 13.90
C VAL A 217 -7.69 -4.34 13.76
N VAL A 218 -6.82 -4.17 12.78
CA VAL A 218 -6.25 -2.87 12.41
C VAL A 218 -7.15 -2.26 11.34
N ALA A 219 -7.82 -1.16 11.65
CA ALA A 219 -8.79 -0.53 10.75
C ALA A 219 -8.27 0.82 10.25
N LEU A 220 -8.16 0.99 8.93
CA LEU A 220 -7.81 2.27 8.30
C LEU A 220 -9.08 3.12 8.13
N VAL A 221 -9.24 4.14 8.96
CA VAL A 221 -10.45 4.95 9.07
C VAL A 221 -10.15 6.41 8.67
N PRO A 222 -9.90 6.69 7.38
CA PRO A 222 -9.68 8.04 6.88
C PRO A 222 -10.96 8.88 6.94
N GLN A 223 -10.84 10.21 7.05
CA GLN A 223 -11.97 11.13 6.89
C GLN A 223 -12.27 11.36 5.39
N ASP A 224 -12.79 10.34 4.72
CA ASP A 224 -13.21 10.38 3.32
C ASP A 224 -14.69 9.96 3.14
N ASP A 225 -15.15 9.88 1.89
CA ASP A 225 -16.54 9.53 1.56
C ASP A 225 -16.96 8.11 2.05
N LEU A 226 -16.01 7.27 2.46
CA LEU A 226 -16.24 5.92 2.97
C LEU A 226 -16.14 5.84 4.50
N TYR A 227 -15.94 6.96 5.18
CA TYR A 227 -15.79 7.05 6.63
C TYR A 227 -16.91 6.35 7.41
N GLU A 228 -18.18 6.70 7.14
CA GLU A 228 -19.33 6.10 7.82
C GLU A 228 -19.41 4.58 7.60
N LYS A 229 -19.02 4.12 6.40
CA LYS A 229 -18.97 2.69 6.09
C LYS A 229 -17.85 1.99 6.86
N MET A 230 -16.68 2.62 7.02
CA MET A 230 -15.61 2.11 7.87
C MET A 230 -15.99 2.10 9.34
N LEU A 231 -16.62 3.16 9.86
CA LEU A 231 -17.15 3.17 11.24
C LEU A 231 -18.15 2.06 11.49
N SER A 232 -19.03 1.78 10.52
CA SER A 232 -19.97 0.66 10.60
C SER A 232 -19.23 -0.67 10.76
N ASN A 233 -18.18 -0.92 9.96
CA ASN A 233 -17.36 -2.11 10.11
C ASN A 233 -16.64 -2.17 11.47
N VAL A 234 -16.13 -1.04 11.98
CA VAL A 234 -15.54 -0.98 13.33
C VAL A 234 -16.56 -1.42 14.39
N ASN A 235 -17.79 -0.91 14.33
CA ASN A 235 -18.84 -1.32 15.28
C ASN A 235 -19.12 -2.84 15.21
N GLU A 236 -19.10 -3.42 14.01
CA GLU A 236 -19.34 -4.85 13.81
C GLU A 236 -18.24 -5.73 14.41
N VAL A 237 -16.98 -5.28 14.36
CA VAL A 237 -15.84 -5.90 15.06
C VAL A 237 -16.07 -5.82 16.57
N LYS A 238 -16.41 -4.62 17.08
CA LYS A 238 -16.64 -4.37 18.51
C LYS A 238 -17.81 -5.19 19.06
N ALA A 239 -18.88 -5.34 18.29
CA ALA A 239 -20.04 -6.17 18.64
C ALA A 239 -19.66 -7.65 18.89
N ARG A 240 -18.54 -8.11 18.30
CA ARG A 240 -17.98 -9.46 18.47
C ARG A 240 -16.82 -9.52 19.45
N ARG A 241 -16.61 -8.45 20.23
CA ARG A 241 -15.55 -8.33 21.23
C ARG A 241 -14.14 -8.36 20.63
N GLY A 242 -14.01 -8.09 19.32
CA GLY A 242 -12.72 -7.87 18.69
C GLY A 242 -12.04 -6.61 19.22
N SER A 243 -10.72 -6.66 19.34
CA SER A 243 -9.92 -5.46 19.64
C SER A 243 -9.69 -4.68 18.36
N VAL A 244 -9.92 -3.37 18.38
CA VAL A 244 -9.73 -2.48 17.23
C VAL A 244 -8.56 -1.52 17.52
N VAL A 245 -7.56 -1.55 16.64
CA VAL A 245 -6.53 -0.52 16.52
C VAL A 245 -6.89 0.31 15.30
N ALA A 246 -7.42 1.51 15.50
CA ALA A 246 -7.81 2.38 14.40
C ALA A 246 -6.63 3.26 13.96
N VAL A 247 -6.42 3.41 12.66
CA VAL A 247 -5.57 4.46 12.09
C VAL A 247 -6.50 5.53 11.57
N ALA A 248 -6.46 6.73 12.14
CA ALA A 248 -7.45 7.76 11.88
C ALA A 248 -6.85 9.16 11.87
N ALA A 249 -7.54 10.10 11.23
CA ALA A 249 -7.11 11.49 11.18
C ALA A 249 -7.18 12.14 12.57
N GLU A 250 -6.18 12.96 12.90
CA GLU A 250 -6.10 13.69 14.16
C GLU A 250 -7.41 14.45 14.49
N GLY A 251 -7.86 14.30 15.75
CA GLY A 251 -9.05 15.00 16.25
C GLY A 251 -10.39 14.33 15.91
N ASP A 252 -10.39 13.13 15.34
CA ASP A 252 -11.60 12.35 15.15
C ASP A 252 -12.13 11.79 16.48
N LYS A 253 -13.16 12.45 17.02
CA LYS A 253 -13.77 12.05 18.29
C LYS A 253 -14.58 10.76 18.17
N HIS A 254 -15.25 10.51 17.05
CA HIS A 254 -16.15 9.37 16.92
C HIS A 254 -15.39 8.04 16.93
N ILE A 255 -14.23 7.98 16.27
CA ILE A 255 -13.41 6.77 16.29
C ILE A 255 -12.77 6.54 17.66
N SER A 256 -12.40 7.61 18.38
CA SER A 256 -11.80 7.51 19.71
C SER A 256 -12.73 6.89 20.76
N GLU A 257 -14.05 7.04 20.60
CA GLU A 257 -15.05 6.44 21.50
C GLU A 257 -15.28 4.94 21.21
N LYS A 258 -14.84 4.45 20.04
CA LYS A 258 -15.18 3.12 19.52
C LYS A 258 -13.99 2.16 19.50
N ALA A 259 -12.81 2.66 19.13
CA ALA A 259 -11.60 1.86 19.04
C ALA A 259 -10.96 1.62 20.41
N ASP A 260 -10.23 0.51 20.57
CA ASP A 260 -9.47 0.23 21.79
C ASP A 260 -8.16 1.02 21.84
N GLU A 261 -7.60 1.30 20.66
CA GLU A 261 -6.41 2.11 20.45
C GLU A 261 -6.58 2.92 19.17
N VAL A 262 -6.02 4.13 19.14
CA VAL A 262 -6.00 4.96 17.94
C VAL A 262 -4.57 5.38 17.65
N ILE A 263 -4.15 5.15 16.41
CA ILE A 263 -2.93 5.69 15.82
C ILE A 263 -3.35 6.90 14.99
N TRP A 264 -2.93 8.08 15.42
CA TRP A 264 -3.28 9.32 14.76
C TRP A 264 -2.39 9.57 13.54
N ILE A 265 -3.00 10.05 12.47
CA ILE A 265 -2.30 10.57 11.30
C ILE A 265 -2.68 12.04 11.05
N PRO A 266 -1.77 12.87 10.52
CA PRO A 266 -2.10 14.24 10.14
C PRO A 266 -3.29 14.28 9.17
N LYS A 267 -4.12 15.31 9.28
CA LYS A 267 -5.26 15.51 8.37
C LYS A 267 -4.76 15.72 6.95
N ALA A 268 -5.28 14.94 6.01
CA ALA A 268 -4.87 14.97 4.61
C ALA A 268 -6.04 14.70 3.68
N SER A 269 -5.87 15.02 2.39
CA SER A 269 -6.84 14.67 1.37
C SER A 269 -6.97 13.15 1.23
N ALA A 270 -8.11 12.66 0.74
CA ALA A 270 -8.34 11.24 0.47
C ALA A 270 -7.32 10.62 -0.51
N ASN A 271 -6.60 11.43 -1.29
CA ASN A 271 -5.55 10.96 -2.19
C ASN A 271 -4.19 10.86 -1.51
N ILE A 272 -3.91 11.67 -0.49
CA ILE A 272 -2.64 11.63 0.27
C ILE A 272 -2.70 10.59 1.40
N THR A 273 -3.86 10.39 2.01
CA THR A 273 -4.04 9.46 3.14
C THR A 273 -3.49 8.05 2.89
N PRO A 274 -3.62 7.42 1.70
CA PRO A 274 -2.97 6.14 1.42
C PRO A 274 -1.45 6.17 1.61
N ILE A 275 -0.78 7.28 1.27
CA ILE A 275 0.67 7.43 1.42
C ILE A 275 1.03 7.55 2.91
N LEU A 276 0.28 8.38 3.66
CA LEU A 276 0.49 8.54 5.09
C LEU A 276 0.23 7.25 5.87
N ASN A 277 -0.81 6.51 5.52
CA ASN A 277 -1.17 5.24 6.15
C ASN A 277 -0.11 4.15 5.99
N ALA A 278 0.77 4.24 5.00
CA ALA A 278 1.89 3.30 4.88
C ALA A 278 2.82 3.36 6.10
N ILE A 279 3.05 4.56 6.65
CA ILE A 279 3.99 4.79 7.76
C ILE A 279 3.57 4.07 9.05
N PRO A 280 2.36 4.27 9.62
CA PRO A 280 1.95 3.56 10.82
C PRO A 280 1.87 2.04 10.62
N MET A 281 1.56 1.56 9.42
CA MET A 281 1.55 0.13 9.11
C MET A 281 2.96 -0.47 9.16
N GLN A 282 3.94 0.23 8.60
CA GLN A 282 5.34 -0.17 8.65
C GLN A 282 5.88 -0.14 10.09
N LEU A 283 5.62 0.93 10.84
CA LEU A 283 6.05 1.06 12.24
C LEU A 283 5.41 0.01 13.14
N LEU A 284 4.10 -0.24 13.01
CA LEU A 284 3.42 -1.27 13.78
C LEU A 284 4.03 -2.66 13.53
N ALA A 285 4.29 -3.01 12.27
CA ALA A 285 4.93 -4.27 11.92
C ALA A 285 6.36 -4.35 12.48
N TYR A 286 7.15 -3.28 12.35
CA TYR A 286 8.51 -3.18 12.86
C TYR A 286 8.56 -3.45 14.37
N TYR A 287 7.81 -2.69 15.16
CA TYR A 287 7.85 -2.81 16.61
C TYR A 287 7.32 -4.15 17.10
N ILE A 288 6.30 -4.73 16.44
CA ILE A 288 5.85 -6.09 16.76
C ILE A 288 6.93 -7.13 16.45
N ALA A 289 7.65 -7.00 15.32
CA ALA A 289 8.73 -7.91 14.97
C ALA A 289 9.90 -7.83 15.98
N VAL A 290 10.27 -6.61 16.39
CA VAL A 290 11.29 -6.37 17.42
C VAL A 290 10.89 -6.99 18.76
N GLU A 291 9.66 -6.77 19.23
CA GLU A 291 9.14 -7.38 20.47
C GLU A 291 9.16 -8.91 20.42
N ARG A 292 9.02 -9.50 19.22
CA ARG A 292 9.08 -10.96 19.03
C ARG A 292 10.51 -11.49 18.87
N GLY A 293 11.51 -10.62 18.86
CA GLY A 293 12.91 -10.99 18.64
C GLY A 293 13.17 -11.54 17.23
N CYS A 294 12.40 -11.10 16.23
CA CYS A 294 12.59 -11.51 14.83
C CYS A 294 13.75 -10.75 14.18
N ASP A 295 14.39 -11.36 13.19
CA ASP A 295 15.28 -10.66 12.27
C ASP A 295 14.44 -9.81 11.30
N VAL A 296 14.50 -8.49 11.48
CA VAL A 296 13.71 -7.52 10.73
C VAL A 296 14.30 -7.25 9.35
N ASP A 297 15.63 -7.27 9.22
CA ASP A 297 16.31 -6.97 7.96
C ASP A 297 16.36 -8.18 7.04
N GLN A 298 16.50 -9.38 7.60
CA GLN A 298 16.60 -10.66 6.90
C GLN A 298 15.57 -11.68 7.44
N PRO A 299 14.27 -11.44 7.23
CA PRO A 299 13.23 -12.39 7.61
C PRO A 299 13.44 -13.77 6.97
N ARG A 300 13.21 -14.82 7.75
CA ARG A 300 13.45 -16.20 7.33
C ARG A 300 12.68 -16.54 6.05
N ASN A 301 13.33 -17.30 5.18
CA ASN A 301 12.75 -17.82 3.92
C ASN A 301 12.36 -16.75 2.89
N LEU A 302 12.74 -15.48 3.08
CA LEU A 302 12.50 -14.41 2.12
C LEU A 302 13.84 -13.93 1.53
N ALA A 303 13.80 -13.51 0.27
CA ALA A 303 14.90 -12.90 -0.43
C ALA A 303 14.51 -11.48 -0.87
N LYS A 304 15.48 -10.55 -0.91
CA LYS A 304 15.24 -9.15 -1.29
C LYS A 304 14.65 -9.02 -2.71
N SER A 305 15.09 -9.89 -3.62
CA SER A 305 14.56 -9.99 -4.97
C SER A 305 14.47 -11.45 -5.36
N VAL A 306 13.35 -11.84 -5.98
CA VAL A 306 13.17 -13.16 -6.58
C VAL A 306 13.64 -13.06 -8.03
N THR A 307 14.90 -13.45 -8.27
CA THR A 307 15.57 -13.36 -9.59
C THR A 307 15.63 -14.69 -10.34
N VAL A 308 15.09 -15.75 -9.74
CA VAL A 308 15.02 -17.10 -10.30
C VAL A 308 13.60 -17.64 -10.11
N GLU A 309 13.16 -18.47 -11.05
CA GLU A 309 11.90 -19.21 -10.99
C GLU A 309 12.08 -20.53 -10.23
#